data_AF-S4AFV8-F1
#
_entry.id   AF-S4AFV8-F1
#
_cell.length_a   1.000
_cell.length_b   1.000
_cell.length_c   1.000
_cell.angle_alpha   90.00
_cell.angle_beta   90.00
_cell.angle_gamma   90.00
#
_symmetry.space_group_name_H-M   'P 1'
#
loop_
_entity.id
_entity.type
_entity.pdbx_description
1 polymer ?
#
loop_
_entity_poly.entity_id
_entity_poly.type
_entity_poly.pdbx_seq_one_letter_code
_entity_poly.pdbx_strand_id
1 'polypeptide(L)' 'MMDTPHQQGAYVAHATTDIYGPGKVLSAHGEFRRVRFTHFVATIRVGDLRPATPLEESEMKTWLRRKAERYGGDWLTA' A
#
# COMPACT_ATOMS: atom_id res chain seq x y z
N MET A 1 10.61 -19.56 10.64
CA MET A 1 10.53 -18.11 10.35
C MET A 1 9.08 -17.83 10.00
N MET A 2 8.36 -17.02 10.78
CA MET A 2 7.01 -16.62 10.39
C MET A 2 7.15 -15.64 9.23
N ASP A 3 6.63 -16.01 8.07
CA ASP A 3 6.55 -15.11 6.93
C ASP A 3 5.69 -13.91 7.35
N THR A 4 6.30 -12.73 7.44
CA THR A 4 5.59 -11.59 8.02
C THR A 4 4.63 -11.06 6.96
N PRO A 5 3.31 -10.92 7.23
CA PRO A 5 2.35 -10.53 6.22
C PRO A 5 2.65 -9.15 5.61
N HIS A 6 2.15 -8.92 4.40
CA HIS A 6 2.17 -7.62 3.73
C HIS A 6 3.57 -7.03 3.61
N GLN A 7 4.49 -7.75 2.97
CA GLN A 7 5.85 -7.29 2.70
C GLN A 7 5.87 -6.09 1.75
N GLN A 8 7.05 -5.46 1.63
CA GLN A 8 7.26 -4.36 0.68
C GLN A 8 6.78 -4.73 -0.73
N GLY A 9 6.06 -3.81 -1.38
CA GLY A 9 5.44 -4.01 -2.68
C GLY A 9 4.05 -4.62 -2.64
N ALA A 10 3.60 -5.18 -1.50
CA ALA A 10 2.25 -5.70 -1.36
C ALA A 10 1.19 -4.60 -1.47
N TYR A 11 0.06 -4.93 -2.10
CA TYR A 11 -1.13 -4.09 -2.11
C TYR A 11 -2.06 -4.48 -0.97
N VAL A 12 -2.49 -3.47 -0.20
CA VAL A 12 -3.25 -3.65 1.04
C VAL A 12 -4.38 -2.63 1.13
N ALA A 13 -5.33 -2.91 2.00
CA ALA A 13 -6.29 -1.93 2.48
C ALA A 13 -6.43 -2.08 4.01
N HIS A 14 -7.03 -1.09 4.67
CA HIS A 14 -7.33 -1.22 6.09
C HIS A 14 -8.43 -2.27 6.30
N ALA A 15 -8.29 -3.09 7.36
CA ALA A 15 -9.17 -4.23 7.60
C ALA A 15 -10.55 -3.82 8.13
N THR A 16 -10.63 -2.69 8.85
CA THR A 16 -11.85 -2.25 9.55
C THR A 16 -12.45 -0.94 9.04
N THR A 17 -11.81 -0.27 8.07
CA THR A 17 -12.33 0.95 7.46
C THR A 17 -11.89 1.05 6.00
N ASP A 18 -12.67 1.73 5.19
CA ASP A 18 -12.42 2.04 3.78
C ASP A 18 -11.92 3.47 3.57
N ILE A 19 -11.92 4.32 4.61
CA ILE A 19 -11.56 5.75 4.53
C ILE A 19 -10.16 5.98 3.93
N TYR A 20 -9.23 5.04 4.18
CA TYR A 20 -7.87 5.13 3.66
C TYR A 20 -7.75 4.71 2.19
N GLY A 21 -8.72 3.95 1.68
CA GLY A 21 -8.66 3.29 0.39
C GLY A 21 -7.53 2.25 0.30
N PRO A 22 -7.23 1.76 -0.91
CA PRO A 22 -6.13 0.84 -1.13
C PRO A 22 -4.78 1.56 -1.12
N GLY A 23 -3.74 0.80 -0.80
CA GLY A 23 -2.38 1.30 -0.73
C GLY A 23 -1.33 0.25 -1.07
N LYS A 24 -0.09 0.72 -1.19
CA LYS A 24 1.09 -0.11 -1.46
C LYS A 24 2.07 -0.01 -0.30
N VAL A 25 2.57 -1.15 0.18
CA VAL A 25 3.57 -1.21 1.26
C VAL A 25 4.93 -0.74 0.72
N LEU A 26 5.51 0.25 1.39
CA LEU A 26 6.79 0.86 1.04
C LEU A 26 7.94 0.24 1.81
N SER A 27 7.71 -0.06 3.09
CA SER A 27 8.67 -0.74 3.94
C SER A 27 7.96 -1.50 5.06
N ALA A 28 8.64 -2.52 5.56
CA ALA A 28 8.18 -3.41 6.61
C ALA A 28 9.18 -3.38 7.79
N HIS A 29 8.68 -3.06 9.00
CA HIS A 29 9.49 -3.01 10.21
C HIS A 29 8.73 -3.66 11.38
N GLY A 30 9.11 -4.89 11.74
CA GLY A 30 8.41 -5.66 12.77
C GLY A 30 6.91 -5.79 12.46
N GLU A 31 6.07 -5.34 13.38
CA GLU A 31 4.61 -5.34 13.24
C GLU A 31 4.05 -4.17 12.41
N PHE A 32 4.89 -3.25 11.92
CA PHE A 32 4.44 -2.05 11.23
C PHE A 32 4.75 -2.08 9.74
N ARG A 33 3.85 -1.48 8.95
CA ARG A 33 3.99 -1.25 7.52
C ARG A 33 3.86 0.23 7.23
N ARG A 34 4.84 0.78 6.52
CA ARG A 34 4.72 2.12 5.94
C ARG A 34 3.98 1.97 4.61
N VAL A 35 2.78 2.51 4.50
CA VAL A 35 1.89 2.30 3.36
C VAL A 35 1.61 3.62 2.66
N ARG A 36 1.72 3.62 1.33
CA ARG A 36 1.28 4.70 0.45
C ARG A 36 -0.18 4.49 0.10
N PHE A 37 -1.02 5.42 0.52
CA PHE A 37 -2.39 5.57 0.03
C PHE A 37 -2.44 6.66 -1.03
N THR A 38 -3.60 6.83 -1.66
CA THR A 38 -3.82 7.83 -2.72
C THR A 38 -3.66 9.28 -2.26
N HIS A 39 -3.84 9.55 -0.96
CA HIS A 39 -3.83 10.91 -0.41
C HIS A 39 -2.73 11.16 0.63
N PHE A 40 -2.18 10.12 1.25
CA PHE A 40 -1.19 10.25 2.32
C PHE A 40 -0.35 8.98 2.45
N VAL A 41 0.71 9.04 3.26
CA VAL A 41 1.52 7.90 3.67
C VAL A 41 1.36 7.72 5.17
N ALA A 42 1.05 6.50 5.62
CA ALA A 42 0.86 6.20 7.04
C ALA A 42 1.63 4.96 7.48
N THR A 43 1.91 4.86 8.77
CA THR A 43 2.47 3.66 9.40
C THR A 43 1.33 2.92 10.08
N ILE A 44 1.02 1.71 9.62
CA ILE A 44 -0.14 0.92 10.05
C ILE A 44 0.34 -0.39 10.67
N ARG A 45 -0.33 -0.88 11.71
CA ARG A 45 -0.03 -2.19 12.28
C ARG A 45 -0.47 -3.29 11.32
N VAL A 46 0.30 -4.36 11.22
CA VAL A 46 0.05 -5.46 10.28
C VAL A 46 -1.30 -6.13 10.49
N GLY A 47 -1.78 -6.21 11.74
CA GLY A 47 -3.09 -6.76 12.09
C GLY A 47 -4.28 -5.89 11.66
N ASP A 48 -4.05 -4.62 11.36
CA ASP A 48 -5.07 -3.68 10.88
C ASP A 48 -5.12 -3.63 9.34
N LEU A 49 -4.31 -4.45 8.66
CA LEU A 49 -4.26 -4.54 7.21
C LEU A 49 -4.90 -5.84 6.74
N ARG A 50 -5.49 -5.77 5.55
CA ARG A 50 -5.89 -6.92 4.75
C ARG A 50 -5.25 -6.84 3.36
N PRO A 51 -5.14 -7.97 2.63
CA PRO A 51 -4.82 -7.91 1.21
C PRO A 51 -5.81 -7.00 0.48
N ALA A 52 -5.31 -6.21 -0.46
CA ALA A 52 -6.17 -5.54 -1.42
C ALA A 52 -6.89 -6.59 -2.28
N THR A 53 -8.13 -6.31 -2.66
CA THR A 53 -8.84 -7.05 -3.70
C THR A 53 -8.18 -6.81 -5.06
N PRO A 54 -8.42 -7.67 -6.07
CA PRO A 54 -7.90 -7.45 -7.42
C PRO A 54 -8.30 -6.10 -8.04
N LEU A 55 -9.50 -5.60 -7.70
CA LEU A 55 -9.98 -4.29 -8.15
C LEU A 55 -9.17 -3.16 -7.52
N GLU A 56 -9.05 -3.17 -6.19
CA GLU A 56 -8.26 -2.21 -5.41
C GLU A 56 -6.79 -2.15 -5.85
N GLU A 57 -6.19 -3.30 -6.14
CA GLU A 57 -4.83 -3.38 -6.67
C GLU A 57 -4.73 -2.74 -8.06
N SER A 58 -5.70 -2.99 -8.95
CA SER A 58 -5.76 -2.39 -10.28
C SER A 58 -5.89 -0.87 -10.23
N GLU A 59 -6.74 -0.36 -9.33
CA GLU A 59 -6.92 1.07 -9.08
C GLU A 59 -5.62 1.70 -8.59
N MET A 60 -4.94 1.05 -7.63
CA MET A 60 -3.69 1.55 -7.07
C MET A 60 -2.57 1.57 -8.12
N LYS A 61 -2.45 0.51 -8.94
CA LYS A 61 -1.49 0.47 -10.07
C LYS A 61 -1.75 1.58 -11.08
N THR A 62 -3.02 1.80 -11.42
CA THR A 62 -3.41 2.85 -12.36
C THR A 62 -3.08 4.24 -11.80
N TRP A 63 -3.34 4.46 -10.52
CA TRP A 63 -3.02 5.71 -9.84
C TRP A 63 -1.51 5.95 -9.78
N LEU A 64 -0.70 4.95 -9.39
CA LEU A 64 0.76 5.05 -9.34
C LEU A 64 1.35 5.37 -10.72
N ARG A 65 0.85 4.72 -11.78
CA ARG A 65 1.27 5.00 -13.16
C ARG A 65 0.99 6.46 -13.55
N ARG A 66 -0.22 6.96 -13.28
CA ARG A 66 -0.57 8.38 -13.53
C ARG A 66 0.29 9.35 -12.74
N LYS A 67 0.65 9.01 -11.50
CA LYS A 67 1.58 9.81 -10.70
C LYS A 67 2.99 9.81 -11.29
N ALA A 68 3.46 8.66 -11.75
CA ALA A 68 4.76 8.53 -12.38
C ALA A 68 4.85 9.32 -13.70
N GLU A 69 3.81 9.26 -14.54
CA GLU A 69 3.70 10.05 -15.76
C GLU A 69 3.74 11.56 -15.48
N ARG A 70 3.12 12.01 -14.39
CA ARG A 70 3.02 13.43 -14.05
C ARG A 70 4.23 13.98 -13.28
N TYR A 71 4.85 13.17 -12.42
CA TYR A 71 5.83 13.63 -11.43
C TYR A 71 7.16 12.86 -11.45
N GLY A 72 7.32 11.84 -12.28
CA GLY A 72 8.55 11.06 -12.43
C GLY A 72 8.53 9.66 -11.81
N GLY A 73 9.50 8.83 -12.20
CA GLY A 73 9.53 7.39 -11.95
C GLY A 73 9.58 6.95 -10.48
N ASP A 74 9.95 7.84 -9.56
CA ASP A 74 10.01 7.56 -8.11
C ASP A 74 8.66 7.12 -7.54
N TRP A 75 7.55 7.44 -8.23
CA TRP A 75 6.21 6.98 -7.86
C TRP A 75 5.93 5.50 -8.17
N LEU A 76 6.75 4.82 -8.96
CA LEU A 76 6.57 3.38 -9.24
C LEU A 76 7.25 2.51 -8.18
N THR A 77 8.38 2.96 -7.65
CA THR A 77 9.18 2.24 -6.65
C THR A 77 8.76 2.56 -5.23
N ALA A 78 8.20 3.75 -5.01
CA ALA A 78 7.73 4.20 -3.71
C ALA A 78 6.25 3.90 -3.46
#